data_AF-A0A661IAU1-F1
#
_entry.id   AF-A0A661IAU1-F1
#
_cell.length_a   1.000
_cell.length_b   1.000
_cell.length_c   1.000
_cell.angle_alpha   90.00
_cell.angle_beta   90.00
_cell.angle_gamma   90.00
#
_symmetry.space_group_name_H-M   'P 1'
#
loop_
_entity.id
_entity.type
_entity.pdbx_description
1 polymer ?
#
loop_
_entity_poly.entity_id
_entity_poly.type
_entity_poly.pdbx_seq_one_letter_code
_entity_poly.pdbx_strand_id
1 'polypeptide(L)'
;MAEFFKKNYLHAYKREGIVWVKGTVKGQKHHRISTGKEFSKANMNFVEKNWTLLIEEYFEKQKSLAERAKKMSIVELMPLSLDAALETASEGTINDYTRILNKHVIPVFGNYKPDEISVGMFKSFQKDLRVESKLARKTILNVRAAFNCIYRYAIDEEIVDKNPILLVSTPASKLFVHFNDDGVAVDQNGNEIIDDINPFTLDDVWKLIDSAEGQFKNIITILFFTGMR
;
A
#
# COMPACT_ATOMS: atom_id res chain seq x y z
N MET A 1 37.20 8.60 -34.76
CA MET A 1 36.11 9.59 -34.67
C MET A 1 35.18 9.36 -35.83
N ALA A 2 33.87 9.55 -35.67
CA ALA A 2 32.90 9.33 -36.74
C ALA A 2 32.28 10.67 -37.16
N GLU A 3 32.51 11.07 -38.41
CA GLU A 3 31.87 12.25 -39.00
C GLU A 3 30.48 11.87 -39.50
N PHE A 4 29.43 12.41 -38.86
CA PHE A 4 28.04 12.14 -39.28
C PHE A 4 27.41 13.32 -40.05
N PHE A 5 27.87 14.56 -39.81
CA PHE A 5 27.24 15.78 -40.37
C PHE A 5 28.24 16.93 -40.68
N LYS A 6 29.46 16.62 -41.14
CA LYS A 6 30.59 17.58 -41.23
C LYS A 6 30.92 18.25 -39.88
N LYS A 7 30.60 17.56 -38.78
CA LYS A 7 30.90 17.95 -37.41
C LYS A 7 31.47 16.73 -36.71
N ASN A 8 32.58 16.92 -36.00
CA ASN A 8 33.16 15.89 -35.16
C ASN A 8 32.38 15.81 -33.85
N TYR A 9 31.83 14.62 -33.58
CA TYR A 9 31.16 14.29 -32.33
C TYR A 9 32.12 13.45 -31.48
N LEU A 10 32.49 13.99 -30.32
CA LEU A 10 33.40 13.33 -29.39
C LEU A 10 32.63 12.40 -28.45
N HIS A 11 31.44 12.82 -28.02
CA HIS A 11 30.65 12.16 -26.98
C HIS A 11 29.34 11.54 -27.48
N ALA A 12 28.78 12.02 -28.59
CA ALA A 12 27.59 11.45 -29.21
C ALA A 12 27.95 10.49 -30.35
N TYR A 13 27.25 9.35 -30.45
CA TYR A 13 27.39 8.45 -31.58
C TYR A 13 26.08 7.73 -31.91
N LYS A 14 25.92 7.30 -33.17
CA LYS A 14 24.77 6.52 -33.62
C LYS A 14 25.00 5.03 -33.39
N ARG A 15 23.98 4.32 -32.90
CA ARG A 15 23.90 2.86 -32.92
C ARG A 15 22.44 2.44 -33.04
N GLU A 16 22.13 1.56 -33.99
CA GLU A 16 20.78 0.99 -34.19
C GLU A 16 19.67 2.05 -34.31
N GLY A 17 19.95 3.18 -34.97
CA GLY A 17 18.98 4.26 -35.14
C GLY A 17 18.77 5.14 -33.91
N ILE A 18 19.52 4.90 -32.82
CA ILE A 18 19.45 5.66 -31.56
C ILE A 18 20.75 6.43 -31.34
N VAL A 19 20.66 7.58 -30.67
CA VAL A 19 21.82 8.36 -30.22
C VAL A 19 22.29 7.83 -28.87
N TRP A 20 23.59 7.54 -28.77
CA TRP A 20 24.26 7.11 -27.57
C TRP A 20 25.23 8.17 -27.09
N VAL A 21 25.41 8.25 -25.77
CA VAL A 21 26.39 9.12 -25.11
C VAL A 21 27.58 8.29 -24.62
N LYS A 22 28.79 8.82 -24.75
CA LYS A 22 30.01 8.24 -24.20
C LYS A 22 30.91 9.29 -23.57
N GLY A 23 31.58 8.93 -22.50
CA GLY A 23 32.51 9.84 -21.83
C GLY A 23 32.97 9.34 -20.47
N THR A 24 33.84 10.13 -19.85
CA THR A 24 34.38 9.89 -18.53
C THR A 24 34.05 11.10 -17.66
N VAL A 25 33.39 10.87 -16.52
CA VAL A 25 33.03 11.93 -15.57
C VAL A 25 33.75 11.65 -14.24
N LYS A 26 34.35 12.68 -13.63
CA LYS A 26 34.93 12.65 -12.27
C LYS A 26 35.86 11.45 -11.97
N GLY A 27 36.76 11.10 -12.90
CA GLY A 27 37.77 10.05 -12.70
C GLY A 27 37.25 8.60 -12.78
N GLN A 28 36.00 8.40 -13.18
CA GLN A 28 35.43 7.05 -13.36
C GLN A 28 35.85 6.40 -14.68
N LYS A 29 35.53 5.11 -14.87
CA LYS A 29 35.82 4.41 -16.14
C LYS A 29 35.02 5.03 -17.30
N HIS A 30 35.46 4.82 -18.53
CA HIS A 30 34.74 5.33 -19.70
C HIS A 30 33.39 4.60 -19.88
N HIS A 31 32.29 5.35 -19.93
CA HIS A 31 30.93 4.80 -20.03
C HIS A 31 30.30 5.01 -21.41
N ARG A 32 29.35 4.14 -21.76
CA ARG A 32 28.55 4.21 -23.00
C ARG A 32 27.09 3.91 -22.66
N ILE A 33 26.22 4.87 -22.83
CA ILE A 33 24.83 4.81 -22.38
C ILE A 33 23.89 5.17 -23.53
N SER A 34 22.77 4.44 -23.66
CA SER A 34 21.73 4.75 -24.63
C SER A 34 20.93 5.94 -24.13
N THR A 35 20.72 6.96 -24.98
CA THR A 35 19.87 8.09 -24.61
C THR A 35 18.39 7.85 -24.93
N GLY A 36 18.07 6.77 -25.64
CA GLY A 36 16.71 6.47 -26.14
C GLY A 36 16.20 7.44 -27.21
N LYS A 37 16.96 8.47 -27.58
CA LYS A 37 16.57 9.45 -28.61
C LYS A 37 16.86 8.91 -30.00
N GLU A 38 15.90 9.06 -30.91
CA GLU A 38 16.08 8.73 -32.32
C GLU A 38 17.23 9.51 -32.97
N PHE A 39 17.89 8.88 -33.93
CA PHE A 39 19.02 9.46 -34.64
C PHE A 39 18.57 10.66 -35.49
N SER A 40 18.89 11.86 -35.03
CA SER A 40 18.71 13.11 -35.77
C SER A 40 19.87 14.07 -35.48
N LYS A 41 20.10 15.04 -36.37
CA LYS A 41 21.14 16.06 -36.17
C LYS A 41 20.90 16.88 -34.88
N ALA A 42 19.63 17.15 -34.57
CA ALA A 42 19.23 17.87 -33.36
C ALA A 42 19.59 17.06 -32.10
N ASN A 43 19.24 15.77 -32.08
CA ASN A 43 19.52 14.88 -30.95
C ASN A 43 21.02 14.63 -30.78
N MET A 44 21.77 14.45 -31.87
CA MET A 44 23.23 14.34 -31.82
C MET A 44 23.89 15.59 -31.23
N ASN A 45 23.44 16.79 -31.61
CA ASN A 45 23.96 18.04 -31.05
C ASN A 45 23.57 18.23 -29.58
N PHE A 46 22.35 17.85 -29.21
CA PHE A 46 21.88 17.90 -27.82
C PHE A 46 22.72 17.00 -26.92
N VAL A 47 22.96 15.75 -27.34
CA VAL A 47 23.75 14.78 -26.57
C VAL A 47 25.20 15.21 -26.47
N GLU A 48 25.78 15.77 -27.54
CA GLU A 48 27.15 16.29 -27.52
C GLU A 48 27.30 17.47 -26.56
N LYS A 49 26.31 18.36 -26.46
CA LYS A 49 26.36 19.52 -25.58
C LYS A 49 26.12 19.17 -24.11
N ASN A 50 25.28 18.18 -23.84
CA ASN A 50 24.82 17.81 -22.49
C ASN A 50 25.37 16.45 -22.03
N TRP A 51 26.47 15.97 -22.60
CA TRP A 51 26.96 14.61 -22.37
C TRP A 51 27.26 14.33 -20.89
N THR A 52 27.84 15.30 -20.17
CA THR A 52 28.15 15.16 -18.74
C THR A 52 26.88 14.97 -17.93
N LEU A 53 25.89 15.84 -18.11
CA LEU A 53 24.59 15.79 -17.43
C LEU A 53 23.85 14.48 -17.73
N LEU A 54 23.83 14.04 -18.99
CA LEU A 54 23.17 12.79 -19.38
C LEU A 54 23.81 11.55 -18.73
N ILE A 55 25.14 11.57 -18.57
CA ILE A 55 25.84 10.49 -17.87
C ILE A 55 25.57 10.58 -16.36
N GLU A 56 25.60 11.77 -15.76
CA GLU A 56 25.30 11.99 -14.35
C GLU A 56 23.85 11.60 -13.99
N GLU A 57 22.86 12.04 -14.76
CA GLU A 57 21.43 11.67 -14.62
C GLU A 57 21.22 10.15 -14.71
N TYR A 58 21.91 9.49 -15.64
CA TYR A 58 21.87 8.03 -15.75
C TYR A 58 22.41 7.36 -14.48
N PHE A 59 23.51 7.87 -13.93
CA PHE A 59 24.09 7.31 -12.70
C PHE A 59 23.27 7.61 -11.46
N GLU A 60 22.71 8.80 -11.31
CA GLU A 60 21.77 9.11 -10.22
C GLU A 60 20.54 8.20 -10.29
N LYS A 61 20.00 7.98 -11.49
CA LYS A 61 18.88 7.05 -11.69
C LYS A 61 19.26 5.61 -11.35
N GLN A 62 20.46 5.16 -11.71
CA GLN A 62 20.96 3.81 -11.36
C GLN A 62 21.28 3.67 -9.87
N LYS A 63 21.82 4.72 -9.23
CA LYS A 63 22.10 4.76 -7.80
C LYS A 63 20.81 4.74 -7.00
N SER A 64 19.80 5.52 -7.40
CA SER A 64 18.47 5.43 -6.82
C SER A 64 17.90 4.02 -7.00
N LEU A 65 17.98 3.39 -8.19
CA LEU A 65 17.52 2.01 -8.38
C LEU A 65 18.26 0.99 -7.47
N ALA A 66 19.56 1.17 -7.21
CA ALA A 66 20.34 0.31 -6.33
C ALA A 66 20.09 0.57 -4.83
N GLU A 67 19.83 1.82 -4.43
CA GLU A 67 19.36 2.19 -3.08
C GLU A 67 17.93 1.71 -2.85
N ARG A 68 17.09 1.77 -3.90
CA ARG A 68 15.75 1.18 -3.94
C ARG A 68 15.79 -0.35 -3.78
N ALA A 69 16.78 -1.02 -4.35
CA ALA A 69 17.00 -2.46 -4.15
C ALA A 69 17.42 -2.83 -2.71
N LYS A 70 17.87 -1.87 -1.88
CA LYS A 70 18.18 -2.04 -0.44
C LYS A 70 16.98 -1.76 0.48
N LYS A 71 15.81 -1.45 -0.06
CA LYS A 71 14.63 -1.03 0.72
C LYS A 71 14.20 -2.08 1.73
N MET A 72 13.79 -1.58 2.89
CA MET A 72 13.25 -2.33 4.01
C MET A 72 12.05 -3.17 3.56
N SER A 73 11.95 -4.37 4.11
CA SER A 73 10.80 -5.26 3.95
C SER A 73 9.56 -4.73 4.69
N ILE A 74 8.38 -5.29 4.39
CA ILE A 74 7.14 -4.90 5.07
C ILE A 74 7.23 -5.11 6.59
N VAL A 75 7.88 -6.18 7.06
CA VAL A 75 8.02 -6.44 8.50
C VAL A 75 8.90 -5.39 9.19
N GLU A 76 9.91 -4.88 8.49
CA GLU A 76 10.79 -3.82 8.99
C GLU A 76 10.11 -2.44 8.93
N LEU A 77 9.28 -2.19 7.90
CA LEU A 77 8.55 -0.92 7.74
C LEU A 77 7.35 -0.78 8.66
N MET A 78 6.72 -1.89 9.02
CA MET A 78 5.53 -1.90 9.88
C MET A 78 5.72 -1.09 11.17
N PRO A 79 6.72 -1.35 12.04
CA PRO A 79 6.88 -0.60 13.29
C PRO A 79 7.10 0.88 13.05
N LEU A 80 7.90 1.27 12.06
CA LEU A 80 8.14 2.68 11.72
C LEU A 80 6.86 3.39 11.29
N SER A 81 6.08 2.73 10.44
CA SER A 81 4.81 3.30 9.95
C SER A 81 3.75 3.44 11.04
N LEU A 82 3.76 2.57 12.04
CA LEU A 82 2.82 2.61 13.16
C LEU A 82 3.23 3.66 14.19
N ASP A 83 4.52 3.81 14.44
CA ASP A 83 5.07 4.86 15.29
C ASP A 83 4.77 6.25 14.71
N ALA A 84 5.03 6.45 13.41
CA ALA A 84 4.66 7.69 12.72
C ALA A 84 3.15 7.95 12.74
N ALA A 85 2.31 6.90 12.72
CA ALA A 85 0.87 7.05 12.77
C ALA A 85 0.35 7.46 14.16
N LEU A 86 1.09 7.25 15.25
CA LEU A 86 0.70 7.70 16.60
C LEU A 86 0.57 9.22 16.71
N GLU A 87 1.26 9.97 15.86
CA GLU A 87 1.13 11.44 15.81
C GLU A 87 -0.30 11.89 15.42
N THR A 88 -1.05 11.03 14.74
CA THR A 88 -2.35 11.37 14.14
C THR A 88 -3.49 10.44 14.52
N ALA A 89 -3.19 9.28 15.12
CA ALA A 89 -4.17 8.26 15.48
C ALA A 89 -4.05 7.86 16.96
N SER A 90 -5.15 7.38 17.53
CA SER A 90 -5.16 6.89 18.91
C SER A 90 -4.37 5.59 19.06
N GLU A 91 -3.79 5.37 20.25
CA GLU A 91 -3.11 4.12 20.59
C GLU A 91 -3.99 2.89 20.36
N GLY A 92 -5.29 2.98 20.67
CA GLY A 92 -6.25 1.91 20.39
C GLY A 92 -6.32 1.53 18.91
N THR A 93 -6.29 2.52 18.02
CA THR A 93 -6.26 2.30 16.56
C THR A 93 -4.95 1.64 16.13
N ILE A 94 -3.82 2.08 16.68
CA ILE A 94 -2.50 1.51 16.36
C ILE A 94 -2.38 0.07 16.88
N ASN A 95 -2.92 -0.23 18.06
CA ASN A 95 -3.00 -1.58 18.60
C ASN A 95 -3.84 -2.50 17.71
N ASP A 96 -4.99 -2.01 17.22
CA ASP A 96 -5.82 -2.74 16.27
C ASP A 96 -5.10 -3.00 14.95
N TYR A 97 -4.41 -1.99 14.40
CA TYR A 97 -3.61 -2.14 13.19
C TYR A 97 -2.47 -3.15 13.39
N THR A 98 -1.72 -3.04 14.48
CA THR A 98 -0.63 -3.96 14.85
C THR A 98 -1.13 -5.40 14.88
N ARG A 99 -2.25 -5.65 15.56
CA ARG A 99 -2.86 -6.99 15.66
C ARG A 99 -3.28 -7.53 14.30
N ILE A 100 -3.94 -6.70 13.49
CA ILE A 100 -4.45 -7.10 12.17
C ILE A 100 -3.29 -7.36 11.19
N LEU A 101 -2.26 -6.51 11.19
CA LEU A 101 -1.08 -6.65 10.33
C LEU A 101 -0.31 -7.91 10.67
N ASN A 102 0.00 -8.14 11.95
CA ASN A 102 0.70 -9.35 12.39
C ASN A 102 -0.09 -10.64 12.08
N LYS A 103 -1.42 -10.59 12.18
CA LYS A 103 -2.26 -11.77 11.94
C LYS A 103 -2.41 -12.11 10.45
N HIS A 104 -2.52 -11.11 9.59
CA HIS A 104 -2.95 -11.31 8.20
C HIS A 104 -1.93 -10.87 7.16
N VAL A 105 -1.21 -9.76 7.38
CA VAL A 105 -0.32 -9.18 6.38
C VAL A 105 1.09 -9.74 6.49
N ILE A 106 1.69 -9.70 7.68
CA ILE A 106 3.06 -10.15 7.91
C ILE A 106 3.31 -11.62 7.51
N PRO A 107 2.40 -12.58 7.78
CA PRO A 107 2.62 -13.97 7.38
C PRO A 107 2.73 -14.17 5.86
N VAL A 108 2.16 -13.27 5.07
CA VAL A 108 2.14 -13.36 3.60
C VAL A 108 3.19 -12.45 2.97
N PHE A 109 3.26 -11.19 3.42
CA PHE A 109 4.05 -10.14 2.79
C PHE A 109 5.23 -9.65 3.63
N GLY A 110 5.43 -10.15 4.85
CA GLY A 110 6.42 -9.61 5.80
C GLY A 110 7.83 -9.49 5.22
N ASN A 111 8.28 -10.52 4.49
CA ASN A 111 9.62 -10.54 3.88
C ASN A 111 9.70 -9.87 2.50
N TYR A 112 8.56 -9.46 1.93
CA TYR A 112 8.55 -8.76 0.65
C TYR A 112 8.96 -7.31 0.86
N LYS A 113 9.60 -6.74 -0.15
CA LYS A 113 9.77 -5.29 -0.24
C LYS A 113 8.49 -4.66 -0.81
N PRO A 114 8.18 -3.39 -0.45
CA PRO A 114 6.98 -2.72 -0.95
C PRO A 114 6.84 -2.67 -2.47
N ASP A 115 7.96 -2.63 -3.20
CA ASP A 115 8.03 -2.55 -4.67
C ASP A 115 7.85 -3.92 -5.36
N GLU A 116 8.08 -5.02 -4.64
CA GLU A 116 7.87 -6.39 -5.12
C GLU A 116 6.39 -6.79 -5.11
N ILE A 117 5.58 -6.14 -4.28
CA ILE A 117 4.16 -6.47 -4.13
C ILE A 117 3.35 -5.83 -5.27
N SER A 118 2.95 -6.68 -6.22
CA SER A 118 2.12 -6.24 -7.35
C SER A 118 0.64 -6.12 -6.98
N VAL A 119 -0.11 -5.36 -7.80
CA VAL A 119 -1.57 -5.26 -7.73
C VAL A 119 -2.24 -6.63 -7.83
N GLY A 120 -1.68 -7.55 -8.63
CA GLY A 120 -2.20 -8.90 -8.79
C GLY A 120 -2.03 -9.76 -7.53
N MET A 121 -0.89 -9.63 -6.85
CA MET A 121 -0.64 -10.30 -5.57
C MET A 121 -1.63 -9.82 -4.50
N PHE A 122 -1.82 -8.51 -4.40
CA PHE A 122 -2.78 -7.96 -3.43
C PHE A 122 -4.23 -8.35 -3.74
N LYS A 123 -4.62 -8.40 -5.02
CA LYS A 123 -5.95 -8.93 -5.44
C LYS A 123 -6.16 -10.36 -4.98
N SER A 124 -5.14 -11.21 -5.14
CA SER A 124 -5.19 -12.62 -4.74
C SER A 124 -5.29 -12.73 -3.23
N PHE A 125 -4.42 -12.04 -2.49
CA PHE A 125 -4.48 -11.97 -1.03
C PHE A 125 -5.85 -11.50 -0.51
N GLN A 126 -6.44 -10.44 -1.08
CA GLN A 126 -7.78 -9.98 -0.69
C GLN A 126 -8.85 -11.05 -0.92
N LYS A 127 -8.73 -11.83 -2.00
CA LYS A 127 -9.63 -12.95 -2.27
C LYS A 127 -9.43 -14.06 -1.22
N ASP A 128 -8.20 -14.37 -0.85
CA ASP A 128 -7.87 -15.43 0.11
C ASP A 128 -8.36 -15.09 1.52
N LEU A 129 -8.26 -13.82 1.93
CA LEU A 129 -8.87 -13.34 3.18
C LEU A 129 -10.38 -13.60 3.24
N ARG A 130 -11.05 -13.54 2.09
CA ARG A 130 -12.50 -13.79 2.00
C ARG A 130 -12.81 -15.28 1.89
N VAL A 131 -12.12 -16.01 1.02
CA VAL A 131 -12.48 -17.39 0.67
C VAL A 131 -11.88 -18.39 1.64
N GLU A 132 -10.58 -18.27 1.93
CA GLU A 132 -9.85 -19.21 2.77
C GLU A 132 -10.01 -18.88 4.25
N SER A 133 -9.87 -17.59 4.60
CA SER A 133 -9.97 -17.14 5.99
C SER A 133 -11.39 -16.78 6.43
N LYS A 134 -12.37 -16.79 5.51
CA LYS A 134 -13.79 -16.46 5.74
C LYS A 134 -14.00 -15.18 6.55
N LEU A 135 -13.17 -14.17 6.31
CA LEU A 135 -13.25 -12.93 7.07
C LEU A 135 -14.44 -12.08 6.61
N ALA A 136 -15.15 -11.52 7.60
CA ALA A 136 -16.17 -10.53 7.35
C ALA A 136 -15.61 -9.33 6.57
N ARG A 137 -16.48 -8.70 5.76
CA ARG A 137 -16.11 -7.55 4.92
C ARG A 137 -15.43 -6.43 5.72
N LYS A 138 -15.98 -6.10 6.89
CA LYS A 138 -15.42 -5.06 7.79
C LYS A 138 -13.98 -5.37 8.19
N THR A 139 -13.69 -6.63 8.53
CA THR A 139 -12.33 -7.08 8.87
C THR A 139 -11.38 -6.92 7.69
N ILE A 140 -11.81 -7.28 6.47
CA ILE A 140 -10.99 -7.08 5.26
C ILE A 140 -10.74 -5.60 4.99
N LEU A 141 -11.73 -4.73 5.20
CA LEU A 141 -11.53 -3.28 5.08
C LEU A 141 -10.53 -2.75 6.11
N ASN A 142 -10.55 -3.27 7.34
CA ASN A 142 -9.57 -2.91 8.37
C ASN A 142 -8.16 -3.41 8.02
N VAL A 143 -8.02 -4.62 7.46
CA VAL A 143 -6.74 -5.11 6.91
C VAL A 143 -6.21 -4.16 5.84
N ARG A 144 -7.07 -3.74 4.91
CA ARG A 144 -6.71 -2.77 3.86
C ARG A 144 -6.25 -1.43 4.46
N ALA A 145 -6.98 -0.91 5.45
CA ALA A 145 -6.65 0.36 6.10
C ALA A 145 -5.30 0.29 6.82
N ALA A 146 -5.06 -0.77 7.59
CA ALA A 146 -3.80 -0.98 8.29
C ALA A 146 -2.64 -1.16 7.31
N PHE A 147 -2.81 -1.93 6.23
CA PHE A 147 -1.75 -2.12 5.23
C PHE A 147 -1.50 -0.85 4.41
N ASN A 148 -2.54 -0.05 4.17
CA ASN A 148 -2.40 1.27 3.57
C ASN A 148 -1.57 2.23 4.44
N CYS A 149 -1.59 2.07 5.78
CA CYS A 149 -0.74 2.82 6.70
C CYS A 149 0.76 2.61 6.38
N ILE A 150 1.17 1.35 6.19
CA ILE A 150 2.54 0.99 5.81
C ILE A 150 2.92 1.64 4.48
N TYR A 151 2.05 1.54 3.47
CA TYR A 151 2.32 2.09 2.15
C TYR A 151 2.32 3.62 2.10
N ARG A 152 1.51 4.30 2.93
CA ARG A 152 1.54 5.76 3.04
C ARG A 152 2.90 6.22 3.56
N TYR A 153 3.34 5.65 4.67
CA TYR A 153 4.68 5.90 5.21
C TYR A 153 5.78 5.61 4.18
N ALA A 154 5.69 4.47 3.49
CA ALA A 154 6.65 4.13 2.45
C ALA A 154 6.62 5.10 1.25
N ILE A 155 5.51 5.75 0.94
CA ILE A 155 5.45 6.78 -0.10
C ILE A 155 6.07 8.08 0.40
N ASP A 156 5.74 8.49 1.63
CA ASP A 156 6.23 9.72 2.24
C ASP A 156 7.77 9.69 2.40
N GLU A 157 8.33 8.52 2.69
CA GLU A 157 9.78 8.26 2.75
C GLU A 157 10.41 7.93 1.37
N GLU A 158 9.68 8.11 0.27
CA GLU A 158 10.12 7.83 -1.11
C GLU A 158 10.61 6.36 -1.33
N ILE A 159 10.14 5.45 -0.47
CA ILE A 159 10.37 4.01 -0.51
C ILE A 159 9.53 3.33 -1.59
N VAL A 160 8.41 3.91 -2.02
CA VAL A 160 7.69 3.40 -3.20
C VAL A 160 6.98 4.54 -3.90
N ASP A 161 6.89 4.46 -5.23
CA ASP A 161 6.26 5.53 -6.01
C ASP A 161 4.73 5.41 -6.02
N LYS A 162 4.17 4.24 -5.67
CA LYS A 162 2.73 3.95 -5.74
C LYS A 162 2.28 2.91 -4.71
N ASN A 163 1.02 3.04 -4.31
CA ASN A 163 0.37 2.08 -3.42
C ASN A 163 -0.50 1.10 -4.22
N PRO A 164 -0.19 -0.22 -4.25
CA PRO A 164 -0.96 -1.21 -4.99
C PRO A 164 -2.36 -1.45 -4.40
N ILE A 165 -2.58 -1.15 -3.11
CA ILE A 165 -3.86 -1.37 -2.41
C ILE A 165 -4.95 -0.46 -2.95
N LEU A 166 -4.61 0.80 -3.25
CA LEU A 166 -5.53 1.80 -3.79
C LEU A 166 -5.98 1.47 -5.22
N LEU A 167 -5.17 0.70 -5.96
CA LEU A 167 -5.48 0.25 -7.31
C LEU A 167 -6.40 -0.98 -7.34
N VAL A 168 -6.68 -1.58 -6.17
CA VAL A 168 -7.58 -2.72 -6.03
C VAL A 168 -8.89 -2.27 -5.41
N SER A 169 -9.99 -2.48 -6.13
CA SER A 169 -11.34 -2.20 -5.66
C SER A 169 -11.65 -2.94 -4.35
N THR A 170 -12.37 -2.27 -3.46
CA THR A 170 -12.90 -2.91 -2.25
C THR A 170 -13.89 -4.02 -2.63
N PRO A 171 -13.98 -5.09 -1.82
CA PRO A 171 -14.90 -6.17 -2.12
C PRO A 171 -16.34 -5.70 -1.92
N ALA A 172 -17.22 -6.02 -2.87
CA ALA A 172 -18.63 -5.67 -2.84
C ALA A 172 -19.36 -6.40 -1.71
N SER A 173 -20.35 -5.75 -1.07
CA SER A 173 -21.15 -6.32 0.03
C SER A 173 -21.83 -7.64 -0.35
N LYS A 174 -22.41 -7.71 -1.54
CA LYS A 174 -23.08 -8.91 -2.08
C LYS A 174 -22.22 -10.18 -2.14
N LEU A 175 -20.90 -10.05 -2.01
CA LEU A 175 -19.97 -11.20 -2.01
C LEU A 175 -19.84 -11.85 -0.61
N PHE A 176 -20.52 -11.31 0.39
CA PHE A 176 -20.49 -11.78 1.78
C PHE A 176 -21.87 -12.22 2.27
N VAL A 177 -22.87 -12.17 1.40
CA VAL A 177 -24.26 -12.53 1.70
C VAL A 177 -24.61 -13.72 0.81
N HIS A 178 -25.06 -14.78 1.44
CA HIS A 178 -25.58 -15.98 0.80
C HIS A 178 -27.02 -16.21 1.26
N PHE A 179 -27.78 -17.02 0.55
CA PHE A 179 -29.11 -17.44 0.98
C PHE A 179 -29.08 -18.93 1.25
N ASN A 180 -29.62 -19.35 2.40
CA ASN A 180 -29.81 -20.77 2.70
C ASN A 180 -31.04 -21.33 1.95
N ASP A 181 -31.33 -22.63 2.13
CA ASP A 181 -32.44 -23.30 1.46
C ASP A 181 -33.81 -22.70 1.81
N ASP A 182 -33.93 -22.06 2.98
CA ASP A 182 -35.13 -21.38 3.47
C ASP A 182 -35.25 -19.92 2.96
N GLY A 183 -34.30 -19.45 2.14
CA GLY A 183 -34.28 -18.09 1.59
C GLY A 183 -33.84 -17.02 2.60
N VAL A 184 -33.24 -17.39 3.72
CA VAL A 184 -32.70 -16.50 4.75
C VAL A 184 -31.27 -16.08 4.39
N ALA A 185 -30.97 -14.79 4.56
CA ALA A 185 -29.63 -14.26 4.32
C ALA A 185 -28.65 -14.72 5.40
N VAL A 186 -27.54 -15.34 4.99
CA VAL A 186 -26.48 -15.86 5.86
C VAL A 186 -25.11 -15.34 5.47
N ASP A 187 -24.21 -15.24 6.45
CA ASP A 187 -22.81 -14.86 6.26
C ASP A 187 -21.98 -16.03 5.68
N GLN A 188 -20.67 -15.82 5.54
CA GLN A 188 -19.75 -16.82 5.00
C GLN A 188 -19.54 -18.05 5.90
N ASN A 189 -19.96 -17.95 7.15
CA ASN A 189 -19.92 -19.02 8.15
C ASN A 189 -21.29 -19.71 8.30
N GLY A 190 -22.32 -19.26 7.58
CA GLY A 190 -23.68 -19.78 7.67
C GLY A 190 -24.50 -19.18 8.81
N ASN A 191 -24.04 -18.12 9.47
CA ASN A 191 -24.81 -17.43 10.49
C ASN A 191 -25.82 -16.50 9.82
N GLU A 192 -27.04 -16.45 10.34
CA GLU A 192 -28.05 -15.49 9.88
C GLU A 192 -27.55 -14.05 10.00
N ILE A 193 -27.71 -13.28 8.93
CA ILE A 193 -27.39 -11.86 8.93
C ILE A 193 -28.61 -11.11 9.44
N ILE A 194 -28.57 -10.73 10.71
CA ILE A 194 -29.55 -9.86 11.34
C ILE A 194 -29.06 -8.42 11.13
N ASP A 195 -29.68 -7.70 10.20
CA ASP A 195 -29.26 -6.35 9.80
C ASP A 195 -29.75 -5.26 10.78
N ASP A 196 -30.71 -5.59 11.66
CA ASP A 196 -31.27 -4.63 12.60
C ASP A 196 -30.57 -4.69 13.97
N ILE A 197 -29.90 -3.59 14.31
CA ILE A 197 -29.74 -3.22 15.71
C ILE A 197 -31.15 -3.03 16.24
N ASN A 198 -31.62 -3.95 17.08
CA ASN A 198 -32.91 -3.82 17.75
C ASN A 198 -32.73 -2.98 19.03
N PRO A 199 -33.02 -1.67 19.03
CA PRO A 199 -32.84 -0.84 20.22
C PRO A 199 -33.79 -1.29 21.32
N PHE A 200 -33.33 -1.25 22.57
CA PHE A 200 -34.19 -1.52 23.72
C PHE A 200 -35.35 -0.54 23.77
N THR A 201 -36.56 -1.06 24.02
CA THR A 201 -37.72 -0.23 24.34
C THR A 201 -37.60 0.28 25.79
N LEU A 202 -38.41 1.28 26.17
CA LEU A 202 -38.46 1.73 27.56
C LEU A 202 -38.84 0.61 28.54
N ASP A 203 -39.73 -0.30 28.13
CA ASP A 203 -40.10 -1.45 28.94
C ASP A 203 -38.93 -2.42 29.13
N ASP A 204 -38.11 -2.62 28.10
CA ASP A 204 -36.90 -3.45 28.21
C ASP A 204 -35.87 -2.78 29.12
N VAL A 205 -35.70 -1.46 29.01
CA VAL A 205 -34.83 -0.68 29.89
C VAL A 205 -35.25 -0.83 31.36
N TRP A 206 -36.54 -0.69 31.68
CA TRP A 206 -37.03 -0.85 33.04
C TRP A 206 -36.86 -2.28 33.56
N LYS A 207 -37.16 -3.30 32.74
CA LYS A 207 -36.90 -4.70 33.11
C LYS A 207 -35.44 -4.95 33.46
N LEU A 208 -34.51 -4.40 32.67
CA LEU A 208 -33.08 -4.52 32.93
C LEU A 208 -32.68 -3.81 34.23
N ILE A 209 -33.15 -2.59 34.46
CA ILE A 209 -32.90 -1.81 35.68
C ILE A 209 -33.46 -2.50 36.94
N ASP A 210 -34.65 -3.07 36.84
CA ASP A 210 -35.31 -3.73 37.97
C ASP A 210 -34.69 -5.08 38.30
N SER A 211 -34.14 -5.78 37.30
CA SER A 211 -33.39 -7.02 37.49
C SER A 211 -31.96 -6.82 38.01
N ALA A 212 -31.40 -5.62 37.91
CA ALA A 212 -30.04 -5.32 38.33
C ALA A 212 -29.97 -4.96 39.82
N GLU A 213 -28.85 -5.31 40.46
CA GLU A 213 -28.64 -5.06 41.89
C GLU A 213 -27.38 -4.22 42.16
N GLY A 214 -27.39 -3.53 43.30
CA GLY A 214 -26.23 -2.80 43.82
C GLY A 214 -25.69 -1.73 42.87
N GLN A 215 -24.35 -1.64 42.78
CA GLN A 215 -23.66 -0.63 41.98
C GLN A 215 -23.95 -0.78 40.47
N PHE A 216 -24.19 -2.01 40.01
CA PHE A 216 -24.48 -2.26 38.60
C PHE A 216 -25.80 -1.59 38.18
N LYS A 217 -26.84 -1.64 39.03
CA LYS A 217 -28.10 -0.91 38.81
C LYS A 217 -27.90 0.58 38.59
N ASN A 218 -27.06 1.21 39.41
CA ASN A 218 -26.75 2.64 39.30
C ASN A 218 -26.04 2.96 37.98
N ILE A 219 -25.06 2.14 37.60
CA ILE A 219 -24.29 2.32 36.34
C ILE A 219 -25.23 2.21 35.14
N ILE A 220 -26.01 1.14 35.04
CA ILE A 220 -26.89 0.94 33.87
C ILE A 220 -27.96 2.02 33.76
N THR A 221 -28.49 2.49 34.90
CA THR A 221 -29.46 3.59 34.94
C THR A 221 -28.83 4.85 34.35
N ILE A 222 -27.63 5.21 34.80
CA ILE A 222 -26.91 6.36 34.26
C ILE A 222 -26.66 6.19 32.76
N LEU A 223 -26.18 5.03 32.31
CA LEU A 223 -25.90 4.78 30.89
C LEU A 223 -27.14 4.95 30.00
N PHE A 224 -28.30 4.39 30.39
CA PHE A 224 -29.54 4.50 29.62
C PHE A 224 -30.07 5.93 29.53
N PHE A 225 -29.97 6.71 30.62
CA PHE A 225 -30.58 8.05 30.67
C PHE A 225 -29.66 9.19 30.25
N THR A 226 -28.34 8.96 30.20
CA THR A 226 -27.37 10.00 29.81
C THR A 226 -26.78 9.78 28.42
N GLY A 227 -26.83 8.56 27.89
CA GLY A 227 -26.19 8.21 26.63
C GLY A 227 -24.66 8.30 26.67
N MET A 228 -24.05 8.30 27.86
CA MET A 228 -22.60 8.21 28.02
C MET A 228 -22.09 6.86 27.51
N ARG A 229 -20.89 6.88 26.91
CA ARG A 229 -20.15 5.67 26.52
C ARG A 229 -19.22 5.23 27.64
#